data_AF-A0A6N7IMR8-F1
#
_entry.id   AF-A0A6N7IMR8-F1
#
_cell.length_a   1.000
_cell.length_b   1.000
_cell.length_c   1.000
_cell.angle_alpha   90.00
_cell.angle_beta   90.00
_cell.angle_gamma   90.00
#
_symmetry.space_group_name_H-M   'P 1'
#
loop_
_entity.id
_entity.type
_entity.pdbx_description
1 polymer ?
#
loop_
_entity_poly.entity_id
_entity_poly.type
_entity_poly.pdbx_seq_one_letter_code
_entity_poly.pdbx_strand_id
1 'polypeptide(L)'
;MRCCTIPIRTHVINEQDDIVSLVQRYTTGIAGPGDVIAIAESVVAITQKRAILPEDVHPGLLARFLCRFPAKHGSLATPPAMELAIREAGPARILLGCAAAALGRLLGRRGLFYLVAGRELAFIDDIAGTMWPYERHIILGPQKPGKIVAAIKEATGVDAVIADVNDIRCVDILAATTPASRKIAREALVDNPFGNDDQQTPIVVIKTVKEASDQAA
;
A
#
# COMPACT_ATOMS: atom_id res chain seq x y z
N MET A 1 -1.75 -21.48 12.02
CA MET A 1 -2.28 -20.58 13.05
C MET A 1 -3.74 -20.33 12.73
N ARG A 2 -4.69 -20.54 13.66
CA ARG A 2 -6.07 -20.09 13.43
C ARG A 2 -6.12 -18.59 13.71
N CYS A 3 -6.18 -17.79 12.64
CA CYS A 3 -6.47 -16.36 12.73
C CYS A 3 -7.87 -16.11 12.18
N CYS A 4 -8.58 -15.14 12.76
CA CYS A 4 -9.79 -14.61 12.15
C CYS A 4 -9.60 -13.13 11.87
N THR A 5 -10.18 -12.67 10.76
CA THR A 5 -10.12 -11.29 10.31
C THR A 5 -11.44 -10.61 10.61
N ILE A 6 -11.37 -9.42 11.20
CA ILE A 6 -12.53 -8.57 11.47
C ILE A 6 -12.35 -7.30 10.63
N PRO A 7 -13.02 -7.19 9.47
CA PRO A 7 -13.01 -5.97 8.68
C PRO A 7 -13.77 -4.87 9.41
N ILE A 8 -13.20 -3.66 9.43
CA ILE A 8 -13.70 -2.52 10.18
C ILE A 8 -14.20 -1.47 9.22
N ARG A 9 -15.52 -1.27 9.19
CA ARG A 9 -16.13 -0.25 8.35
C ARG A 9 -15.82 1.14 8.89
N THR A 10 -15.30 2.02 8.04
CA THR A 10 -15.02 3.42 8.35
C THR A 10 -15.97 4.35 7.59
N HIS A 11 -15.82 5.66 7.82
CA HIS A 11 -16.28 6.63 6.83
C HIS A 11 -15.35 6.62 5.60
N VAL A 12 -15.69 7.39 4.58
CA VAL A 12 -14.79 7.65 3.45
C VAL A 12 -13.60 8.47 3.96
N ILE A 13 -12.46 7.79 4.12
CA ILE A 13 -11.20 8.40 4.56
C ILE A 13 -10.73 9.38 3.50
N ASN A 14 -10.30 10.56 3.92
CA ASN A 14 -9.81 11.62 3.03
C ASN A 14 -8.49 12.22 3.52
N GLU A 15 -8.01 13.22 2.80
CA GLU A 15 -6.73 13.87 3.07
C GLU A 15 -6.73 14.84 4.27
N GLN A 16 -7.89 15.07 4.91
CA GLN A 16 -8.01 15.80 6.16
C GLN A 16 -7.86 14.90 7.39
N ASP A 17 -7.96 13.57 7.20
CA ASP A 17 -7.84 12.61 8.28
C ASP A 17 -6.38 12.33 8.67
N ASP A 18 -6.18 12.03 9.95
CA ASP A 18 -4.94 11.46 10.47
C ASP A 18 -5.08 9.95 10.64
N ILE A 19 -4.28 9.17 9.91
CA ILE A 19 -4.40 7.71 9.87
C ILE A 19 -4.19 7.06 11.25
N VAL A 20 -3.33 7.62 12.11
CA VAL A 20 -3.06 7.06 13.44
C VAL A 20 -4.29 7.23 14.34
N SER A 21 -4.86 8.44 14.34
CA SER A 21 -6.07 8.77 15.09
C SER A 21 -7.28 7.98 14.59
N LEU A 22 -7.41 7.80 13.28
CA LEU A 22 -8.45 6.96 12.68
C LEU A 22 -8.34 5.51 13.15
N VAL A 23 -7.15 4.92 13.04
CA VAL A 23 -6.91 3.54 13.46
C VAL A 23 -7.25 3.38 14.92
N GLN A 24 -6.73 4.25 15.79
CA GLN A 24 -7.04 4.19 17.23
C GLN A 24 -8.55 4.25 17.48
N ARG A 25 -9.25 5.22 16.87
CA ARG A 25 -10.70 5.38 17.01
C ARG A 25 -11.46 4.13 16.59
N TYR A 26 -11.16 3.57 15.42
CA TYR A 26 -11.92 2.48 14.82
C TYR A 26 -11.58 1.10 15.39
N THR A 27 -10.40 0.92 15.99
CA THR A 27 -10.00 -0.37 16.57
C THR A 27 -10.17 -0.45 18.08
N THR A 28 -10.51 0.66 18.75
CA THR A 28 -10.72 0.70 20.20
C THR A 28 -11.81 -0.29 20.62
N GLY A 29 -11.51 -1.14 21.60
CA GLY A 29 -12.42 -2.19 22.09
C GLY A 29 -12.53 -3.44 21.20
N ILE A 30 -11.85 -3.46 20.05
CA ILE A 30 -11.85 -4.58 19.10
C ILE A 30 -10.47 -5.25 19.05
N ALA A 31 -9.43 -4.45 18.87
CA ALA A 31 -8.04 -4.89 18.87
C ALA A 31 -7.47 -4.89 20.30
N GLY A 32 -6.74 -5.94 20.64
CA GLY A 32 -6.08 -6.10 21.93
C GLY A 32 -4.68 -6.69 21.83
N PRO A 33 -3.99 -6.89 22.97
CA PRO A 33 -2.64 -7.42 23.00
C PRO A 33 -2.51 -8.78 22.29
N GLY A 34 -1.58 -8.87 21.33
CA GLY A 34 -1.34 -10.06 20.52
C GLY A 34 -2.05 -10.05 19.17
N ASP A 35 -3.06 -9.20 18.97
CA ASP A 35 -3.68 -9.00 17.66
C ASP A 35 -2.75 -8.19 16.73
N VAL A 36 -3.12 -8.14 15.45
CA VAL A 36 -2.47 -7.29 14.46
C VAL A 36 -3.52 -6.41 13.77
N ILE A 37 -3.28 -5.10 13.72
CA ILE A 37 -4.10 -4.17 12.94
C ILE A 37 -3.47 -4.04 11.54
N ALA A 38 -4.21 -4.42 10.51
CA ALA A 38 -3.83 -4.23 9.12
C ALA A 38 -4.55 -3.01 8.53
N ILE A 39 -3.82 -2.20 7.77
CA ILE A 39 -4.33 -1.01 7.10
C ILE A 39 -4.00 -1.13 5.60
N ALA A 40 -4.99 -0.84 4.75
CA ALA A 40 -4.81 -0.79 3.31
C ALA A 40 -3.84 0.34 2.93
N GLU A 41 -2.91 0.04 2.04
CA GLU A 41 -1.85 0.94 1.57
C GLU A 41 -2.40 2.24 0.96
N SER A 42 -3.46 2.13 0.15
CA SER A 42 -4.11 3.24 -0.54
C SER A 42 -4.69 4.29 0.42
N VAL A 43 -5.34 3.89 1.52
CA VAL A 43 -5.89 4.87 2.48
C VAL A 43 -4.80 5.61 3.24
N VAL A 44 -3.66 4.94 3.50
CA VAL A 44 -2.51 5.60 4.10
C VAL A 44 -1.99 6.68 3.14
N ALA A 45 -1.89 6.38 1.84
CA ALA A 45 -1.52 7.36 0.83
C ALA A 45 -2.52 8.53 0.74
N ILE A 46 -3.82 8.25 0.78
CA ILE A 46 -4.88 9.28 0.74
C ILE A 46 -4.74 10.28 1.91
N THR A 47 -4.61 9.79 3.15
CA THR A 47 -4.40 10.66 4.34
C THR A 47 -3.12 11.51 4.24
N GLN A 48 -2.17 11.12 3.39
CA GLN A 48 -0.94 11.86 3.13
C GLN A 48 -1.03 12.83 1.95
N LYS A 49 -2.22 13.08 1.39
CA LYS A 49 -2.43 13.91 0.18
C LYS A 49 -1.72 13.35 -1.05
N ARG A 50 -1.70 12.02 -1.17
CA ARG A 50 -1.00 11.31 -2.27
C ARG A 50 -1.93 10.66 -3.29
N ALA A 51 -3.23 10.94 -3.20
CA ALA A 51 -4.17 10.73 -4.30
C ALA A 51 -4.22 12.02 -5.15
N ILE A 52 -3.88 11.91 -6.44
CA ILE A 52 -3.73 13.05 -7.33
C ILE A 52 -4.59 12.83 -8.57
N LEU A 53 -5.41 13.81 -8.94
CA LEU A 53 -6.17 13.73 -10.18
C LEU A 53 -5.22 13.86 -11.39
N PRO A 54 -5.33 12.98 -12.40
CA PRO A 54 -4.51 13.05 -13.61
C PRO A 54 -4.57 14.41 -14.33
N GLU A 55 -5.71 15.07 -14.25
CA GLU A 55 -5.99 16.40 -14.82
C GLU A 55 -5.21 17.54 -14.16
N ASP A 56 -4.78 17.37 -12.90
CA ASP A 56 -3.94 18.35 -12.19
C ASP A 56 -2.43 18.17 -12.49
N VAL A 57 -2.08 17.03 -13.10
CA VAL A 57 -0.70 16.74 -13.49
C VAL A 57 -0.42 17.36 -14.85
N HIS A 58 0.75 18.00 -14.97
CA HIS A 58 1.21 18.64 -16.20
C HIS A 58 2.44 17.89 -16.73
N PRO A 59 2.28 16.88 -17.60
CA PRO A 59 3.37 16.02 -18.00
C PRO A 59 4.31 16.70 -18.98
N GLY A 60 5.60 16.72 -18.64
CA GLY A 60 6.67 17.20 -19.52
C GLY A 60 6.92 16.27 -20.71
N LEU A 61 7.80 16.71 -21.63
CA LEU A 61 8.19 15.92 -22.80
C LEU A 61 8.80 14.57 -22.41
N LEU A 62 9.58 14.55 -21.33
CA LEU A 62 10.21 13.32 -20.83
C LEU A 62 9.15 12.29 -20.39
N ALA A 63 8.16 12.70 -19.60
CA ALA A 63 7.09 11.83 -19.15
C ALA A 63 6.29 11.25 -20.32
N ARG A 64 5.91 12.11 -21.29
CA ARG A 64 5.18 11.71 -22.51
C ARG A 64 5.95 10.73 -23.39
N PHE A 65 7.27 10.84 -23.40
CA PHE A 65 8.12 9.91 -24.12
C PHE A 65 8.25 8.57 -23.36
N LEU A 66 8.57 8.63 -22.07
CA LEU A 66 8.88 7.45 -21.27
C LEU A 66 7.66 6.57 -20.96
N CYS A 67 6.46 7.13 -20.87
CA CYS A 67 5.23 6.37 -20.61
C CYS A 67 4.89 5.34 -21.71
N ARG A 68 5.56 5.40 -22.86
CA ARG A 68 5.38 4.47 -23.99
C ARG A 68 6.07 3.12 -23.79
N PHE A 69 6.97 3.00 -22.80
CA PHE A 69 7.79 1.80 -22.60
C PHE A 69 7.21 0.77 -21.61
N PRO A 70 6.48 1.16 -20.54
CA PRO A 70 5.73 0.22 -19.71
C PRO A 70 4.68 -0.56 -20.50
N ALA A 71 4.23 -1.69 -19.95
CA ALA A 71 3.09 -2.41 -20.51
C ALA A 71 1.83 -1.52 -20.47
N LYS A 72 0.88 -1.71 -21.40
CA LYS A 72 -0.31 -0.86 -21.53
C LYS A 72 -1.19 -0.79 -20.27
N HIS A 73 -1.12 -1.80 -19.40
CA HIS A 73 -1.82 -1.87 -18.11
C HIS A 73 -0.86 -1.72 -16.92
N GLY A 74 0.34 -1.18 -17.15
CA GLY A 74 1.32 -0.95 -16.09
C GLY A 74 1.09 0.40 -15.41
N SER A 75 1.44 0.47 -14.13
CA SER A 75 1.41 1.65 -13.23
C SER A 75 1.97 2.97 -13.75
N LEU A 76 2.75 2.95 -14.84
CA LEU A 76 3.46 4.12 -15.38
C LEU A 76 3.18 4.32 -16.89
N ALA A 77 2.08 3.76 -17.38
CA ALA A 77 1.75 3.73 -18.80
C ALA A 77 1.12 5.04 -19.30
N THR A 78 0.63 5.91 -18.40
CA THR A 78 0.13 7.23 -18.75
C THR A 78 1.18 8.33 -18.55
N PRO A 79 1.10 9.44 -19.31
CA PRO A 79 1.97 10.60 -19.08
C PRO A 79 1.85 11.19 -17.66
N PRO A 80 0.64 11.37 -17.08
CA PRO A 80 0.49 11.81 -15.68
C PRO A 80 1.21 10.91 -14.66
N ALA A 81 1.02 9.58 -14.71
CA ALA A 81 1.67 8.69 -13.75
C ALA A 81 3.20 8.69 -13.90
N MET A 82 3.70 8.70 -15.15
CA MET A 82 5.14 8.82 -15.40
C MET A 82 5.72 10.15 -14.90
N GLU A 83 4.98 11.25 -15.05
CA GLU A 83 5.38 12.57 -14.53
C GLU A 83 5.48 12.54 -13.00
N LEU A 84 4.52 11.92 -12.31
CA LEU A 84 4.56 11.77 -10.85
C LEU A 84 5.73 10.87 -10.41
N ALA A 85 6.03 9.80 -11.14
CA ALA A 85 7.22 8.97 -10.87
C ALA A 85 8.53 9.76 -11.04
N ILE A 86 8.61 10.63 -12.06
CA ILE A 86 9.76 11.53 -12.26
C ILE A 86 9.89 12.52 -11.10
N ARG A 87 8.78 13.04 -10.56
CA ARG A 87 8.80 13.93 -9.38
C ARG A 87 9.26 13.22 -8.11
N GLU A 88 8.85 11.96 -7.91
CA GLU A 88 9.21 11.16 -6.73
C GLU A 88 10.68 10.72 -6.75
N ALA A 89 11.17 10.18 -7.87
CA ALA A 89 12.52 9.63 -7.95
C ALA A 89 13.56 10.59 -8.53
N GLY A 90 13.13 11.60 -9.28
CA GLY A 90 13.99 12.47 -10.07
C GLY A 90 14.29 11.90 -11.46
N PRO A 91 14.51 12.77 -12.47
CA PRO A 91 14.66 12.35 -13.87
C PRO A 91 15.88 11.46 -14.09
N ALA A 92 16.99 11.71 -13.37
CA ALA A 92 18.20 10.92 -13.49
C ALA A 92 17.99 9.45 -13.05
N ARG A 93 17.33 9.21 -11.92
CA ARG A 93 17.02 7.85 -11.42
C ARG A 93 16.05 7.13 -12.34
N ILE A 94 15.05 7.83 -12.86
CA ILE A 94 14.11 7.26 -13.85
C ILE A 94 14.86 6.82 -15.11
N LEU A 95 15.72 7.66 -15.67
CA LEU A 95 16.50 7.34 -16.87
C LEU A 95 17.44 6.14 -16.64
N LEU A 96 18.12 6.09 -15.48
CA LEU A 96 18.93 4.93 -15.10
C LEU A 96 18.08 3.65 -14.96
N GLY A 97 16.88 3.76 -14.38
CA GLY A 97 15.92 2.67 -14.33
C GLY A 97 15.50 2.19 -15.71
N CYS A 98 15.21 3.10 -16.64
CA CYS A 98 14.89 2.76 -18.03
C CYS A 98 16.06 2.03 -18.72
N ALA A 99 17.29 2.49 -18.54
CA ALA A 99 18.49 1.82 -19.06
C ALA A 99 18.64 0.42 -18.47
N ALA A 100 18.46 0.27 -17.15
CA ALA A 100 18.50 -1.03 -16.48
C ALA A 100 17.40 -1.98 -16.97
N ALA A 101 16.20 -1.47 -17.23
CA ALA A 101 15.09 -2.24 -17.78
C ALA A 101 15.37 -2.73 -19.21
N ALA A 102 15.97 -1.89 -20.04
CA ALA A 102 16.38 -2.24 -21.40
C ALA A 102 17.45 -3.35 -21.40
N LEU A 103 18.48 -3.20 -20.56
CA LEU A 103 19.52 -4.23 -20.37
C LEU A 103 18.93 -5.53 -19.80
N GLY A 104 18.03 -5.42 -18.81
CA GLY A 104 17.34 -6.57 -18.23
C GLY A 104 16.58 -7.36 -19.29
N ARG A 105 15.88 -6.68 -20.20
CA ARG A 105 15.14 -7.33 -21.29
C ARG A 105 16.06 -8.14 -22.21
N LEU A 106 17.26 -7.65 -22.52
CA LEU A 106 18.26 -8.38 -23.29
C LEU A 106 18.75 -9.65 -22.57
N LEU A 107 18.79 -9.61 -21.24
CA LEU A 107 19.21 -10.71 -20.37
C LEU A 107 18.04 -11.59 -19.88
N GLY A 108 16.82 -11.38 -20.37
CA GLY A 108 15.62 -12.10 -19.91
C GLY A 108 15.17 -11.78 -18.48
N ARG A 109 15.70 -10.73 -17.84
CA ARG A 109 15.36 -10.30 -16.48
C ARG A 109 14.30 -9.18 -16.49
N ARG A 110 13.27 -9.32 -15.66
CA ARG A 110 12.20 -8.32 -15.47
C ARG A 110 12.38 -7.57 -14.15
N GLY A 111 11.76 -6.40 -14.03
CA GLY A 111 11.73 -5.63 -12.77
C GLY A 111 12.98 -4.80 -12.44
N LEU A 112 14.01 -4.81 -13.29
CA LEU A 112 15.23 -4.02 -13.06
C LEU A 112 14.98 -2.50 -13.03
N PHE A 113 13.89 -2.04 -13.65
CA PHE A 113 13.43 -0.65 -13.55
C PHE A 113 13.28 -0.23 -12.08
N TYR A 114 12.40 -0.91 -11.34
CA TYR A 114 12.09 -0.57 -9.95
C TYR A 114 13.26 -0.81 -9.01
N LEU A 115 14.15 -1.76 -9.33
CA LEU A 115 15.35 -1.98 -8.53
C LEU A 115 16.29 -0.76 -8.54
N VAL A 116 16.38 -0.05 -9.67
CA VAL A 116 17.30 1.08 -9.87
C VAL A 116 16.59 2.42 -9.66
N ALA A 117 15.40 2.59 -10.23
CA ALA A 117 14.65 3.84 -10.13
C ALA A 117 14.08 4.06 -8.73
N GLY A 118 13.78 2.99 -7.99
CA GLY A 118 13.12 3.04 -6.69
C GLY A 118 12.02 1.99 -6.61
N ARG A 119 12.05 1.16 -5.57
CA ARG A 119 11.02 0.12 -5.36
C ARG A 119 9.67 0.74 -5.03
N GLU A 120 9.70 1.91 -4.39
CA GLU A 120 8.55 2.75 -4.07
C GLU A 120 7.71 3.12 -5.30
N LEU A 121 8.31 3.21 -6.48
CA LEU A 121 7.58 3.53 -7.71
C LEU A 121 6.66 2.39 -8.18
N ALA A 122 6.87 1.17 -7.68
CA ALA A 122 5.98 0.05 -7.99
C ALA A 122 4.61 0.18 -7.30
N PHE A 123 4.51 1.03 -6.28
CA PHE A 123 3.28 1.34 -5.56
C PHE A 123 2.51 2.52 -6.14
N ILE A 124 2.94 3.06 -7.29
CA ILE A 124 2.13 4.03 -8.01
C ILE A 124 1.00 3.26 -8.68
N ASP A 125 -0.23 3.70 -8.47
CA ASP A 125 -1.39 3.15 -9.15
C ASP A 125 -1.99 4.21 -10.08
N ASP A 126 -1.92 3.95 -11.38
CA ASP A 126 -2.27 4.90 -12.47
C ASP A 126 -3.78 5.09 -12.60
N ILE A 127 -4.53 4.00 -12.39
CA ILE A 127 -6.00 3.99 -12.33
C ILE A 127 -6.32 3.13 -11.11
N ALA A 128 -6.38 3.79 -9.95
CA ALA A 128 -6.52 3.09 -8.69
C ALA A 128 -7.75 2.19 -8.64
N GLY A 129 -8.84 2.56 -9.35
CA GLY A 129 -10.09 1.78 -9.33
C GLY A 129 -10.57 1.52 -7.91
N THR A 130 -10.20 2.41 -6.98
CA THR A 130 -10.46 2.27 -5.55
C THR A 130 -11.86 2.82 -5.22
N MET A 131 -12.16 3.06 -3.95
CA MET A 131 -13.46 3.58 -3.51
C MET A 131 -13.74 5.03 -3.98
N TRP A 132 -15.02 5.38 -4.12
CA TRP A 132 -15.46 6.78 -4.34
C TRP A 132 -14.96 7.70 -3.22
N PRO A 133 -14.40 8.91 -3.53
CA PRO A 133 -14.26 9.58 -4.84
C PRO A 133 -12.91 9.35 -5.55
N TYR A 134 -12.15 8.32 -5.17
CA TYR A 134 -10.75 8.13 -5.56
C TYR A 134 -10.55 7.22 -6.80
N GLU A 135 -11.61 6.75 -7.46
CA GLU A 135 -11.55 5.81 -8.60
C GLU A 135 -10.65 6.31 -9.74
N ARG A 136 -10.70 7.63 -9.98
CA ARG A 136 -10.00 8.31 -11.08
C ARG A 136 -8.65 8.87 -10.68
N HIS A 137 -8.26 8.75 -9.42
CA HIS A 137 -7.01 9.31 -8.93
C HIS A 137 -5.84 8.38 -9.25
N ILE A 138 -4.68 9.00 -9.45
CA ILE A 138 -3.39 8.32 -9.35
C ILE A 138 -3.03 8.30 -7.87
N ILE A 139 -2.84 7.12 -7.30
CA ILE A 139 -2.44 6.97 -5.90
C ILE A 139 -0.94 6.67 -5.86
N LEU A 140 -0.16 7.52 -5.21
CA LEU A 140 1.26 7.24 -4.96
C LEU A 140 1.40 6.45 -3.67
N GLY A 141 2.30 5.48 -3.62
CA GLY A 141 2.50 4.72 -2.39
C GLY A 141 2.89 5.55 -1.17
N PRO A 142 2.61 5.07 0.06
CA PRO A 142 2.73 5.85 1.28
C PRO A 142 4.17 6.19 1.62
N GLN A 143 4.36 7.39 2.15
CA GLN A 143 5.65 7.84 2.65
C GLN A 143 5.90 7.32 4.08
N LYS A 144 7.12 6.80 4.29
CA LYS A 144 7.63 6.38 5.60
C LYS A 144 6.66 5.41 6.33
N PRO A 145 6.16 4.34 5.67
CA PRO A 145 5.15 3.46 6.26
C PRO A 145 5.63 2.80 7.57
N GLY A 146 6.95 2.60 7.73
CA GLY A 146 7.55 2.15 8.98
C GLY A 146 7.32 3.08 10.18
N LYS A 147 7.32 4.41 9.97
CA LYS A 147 7.01 5.37 11.04
C LYS A 147 5.54 5.34 11.43
N ILE A 148 4.66 5.09 10.45
CA ILE A 148 3.22 5.05 10.65
C ILE A 148 2.84 3.82 11.50
N VAL A 149 3.33 2.63 11.14
CA VAL A 149 3.04 1.42 11.95
C VAL A 149 3.60 1.53 13.36
N ALA A 150 4.75 2.19 13.55
CA ALA A 150 5.30 2.46 14.87
C ALA A 150 4.42 3.42 15.69
N ALA A 151 3.93 4.50 15.07
CA ALA A 151 3.02 5.45 15.72
C ALA A 151 1.67 4.82 16.06
N ILE A 152 1.14 3.94 15.20
CA ILE A 152 -0.07 3.15 15.49
C ILE A 152 0.16 2.24 16.69
N LYS A 153 1.32 1.55 16.74
CA LYS A 153 1.68 0.70 17.88
C LYS A 153 1.75 1.50 19.18
N GLU A 154 2.33 2.69 19.14
CA GLU A 154 2.42 3.59 20.29
C GLU A 154 1.04 4.06 20.76
N ALA A 155 0.16 4.45 19.83
CA ALA A 155 -1.18 4.96 20.16
C ALA A 155 -2.16 3.88 20.63
N THR A 156 -2.01 2.63 20.14
CA THR A 156 -2.99 1.55 20.38
C THR A 156 -2.47 0.46 21.30
N GLY A 157 -1.16 0.32 21.45
CA GLY A 157 -0.52 -0.84 22.09
C GLY A 157 -0.52 -2.12 21.24
N VAL A 158 -1.08 -2.11 20.02
CA VAL A 158 -1.27 -3.30 19.16
C VAL A 158 -0.31 -3.26 17.96
N ASP A 159 0.22 -4.43 17.56
CA ASP A 159 1.09 -4.49 16.38
C ASP A 159 0.30 -4.08 15.13
N ALA A 160 0.94 -3.31 14.25
CA ALA A 160 0.33 -2.83 13.02
C ALA A 160 1.11 -3.22 11.77
N VAL A 161 0.40 -3.35 10.66
CA VAL A 161 0.94 -3.57 9.31
C VAL A 161 0.24 -2.67 8.28
N ILE A 162 0.99 -2.22 7.28
CA ILE A 162 0.43 -1.59 6.08
C ILE A 162 0.63 -2.57 4.94
N ALA A 163 -0.47 -2.90 4.25
CA ALA A 163 -0.50 -3.93 3.24
C ALA A 163 -1.21 -3.44 1.97
N ASP A 164 -0.66 -3.85 0.84
CA ASP A 164 -1.34 -3.84 -0.45
C ASP A 164 -1.74 -5.28 -0.79
N VAL A 165 -3.02 -5.48 -1.11
CA VAL A 165 -3.58 -6.80 -1.44
C VAL A 165 -4.32 -6.68 -2.75
N ASN A 166 -3.87 -7.44 -3.74
CA ASN A 166 -4.48 -7.44 -5.06
C ASN A 166 -5.36 -8.68 -5.32
N ASP A 167 -6.13 -8.63 -6.42
CA ASP A 167 -7.11 -9.67 -6.78
C ASP A 167 -6.50 -11.05 -7.04
N ILE A 168 -5.20 -11.14 -7.36
CA ILE A 168 -4.48 -12.41 -7.52
C ILE A 168 -3.96 -12.97 -6.20
N ARG A 169 -4.47 -12.46 -5.06
CA ARG A 169 -4.12 -12.87 -3.69
C ARG A 169 -2.66 -12.64 -3.34
N CYS A 170 -2.00 -11.70 -4.02
CA CYS A 170 -0.67 -11.27 -3.64
C CYS A 170 -0.79 -10.24 -2.52
N VAL A 171 -0.25 -10.58 -1.35
CA VAL A 171 -0.19 -9.67 -0.20
C VAL A 171 1.22 -9.08 -0.15
N ASP A 172 1.37 -7.80 -0.51
CA ASP A 172 2.60 -7.07 -0.26
C ASP A 172 2.53 -6.30 1.05
N ILE A 173 3.57 -6.44 1.88
CA ILE A 173 3.63 -5.80 3.19
C ILE A 173 4.67 -4.70 3.11
N LEU A 174 4.20 -3.45 3.00
CA LEU A 174 5.04 -2.28 2.91
C LEU A 174 5.74 -1.99 4.24
N ALA A 175 5.02 -2.14 5.36
CA ALA A 175 5.59 -2.01 6.69
C ALA A 175 4.88 -2.91 7.70
N ALA A 176 5.61 -3.28 8.74
CA ALA A 176 5.10 -4.04 9.87
C ALA A 176 5.87 -3.64 11.12
N THR A 177 5.18 -3.64 12.25
CA THR A 177 5.79 -3.34 13.56
C THR A 177 6.82 -4.39 13.94
N THR A 178 6.55 -5.65 13.61
CA THR A 178 7.41 -6.80 13.95
C THR A 178 7.48 -7.80 12.78
N PRO A 179 8.54 -8.63 12.69
CA PRO A 179 8.57 -9.75 11.75
C PRO A 179 7.41 -10.74 11.95
N ALA A 180 6.96 -10.92 13.19
CA ALA A 180 5.83 -11.78 13.52
C ALA A 180 4.51 -11.23 12.95
N SER A 181 4.19 -9.96 13.20
CA SER A 181 2.99 -9.32 12.63
C SER A 181 3.01 -9.33 11.10
N ARG A 182 4.18 -9.14 10.47
CA ARG A 182 4.35 -9.31 9.01
C ARG A 182 3.94 -10.70 8.55
N LYS A 183 4.41 -11.75 9.20
CA LYS A 183 4.09 -13.14 8.83
C LYS A 183 2.59 -13.41 8.98
N ILE A 184 2.02 -13.02 10.12
CA ILE A 184 0.59 -13.19 10.43
C ILE A 184 -0.25 -12.48 9.37
N ALA A 185 0.08 -11.24 9.02
CA ALA A 185 -0.64 -10.48 8.01
C ALA A 185 -0.55 -11.10 6.62
N ARG A 186 0.64 -11.59 6.20
CA ARG A 186 0.79 -12.27 4.90
C ARG A 186 -0.11 -13.49 4.77
N GLU A 187 -0.35 -14.22 5.87
CA GLU A 187 -1.23 -15.40 5.87
C GLU A 187 -2.71 -15.01 5.97
N ALA A 188 -3.05 -14.03 6.82
CA ALA A 188 -4.43 -13.67 7.11
C ALA A 188 -5.12 -12.81 6.03
N LEU A 189 -4.34 -12.06 5.24
CA LEU A 189 -4.87 -11.10 4.26
C LEU A 189 -5.03 -11.69 2.85
N VAL A 190 -4.70 -12.97 2.64
CA VAL A 190 -4.69 -13.62 1.30
C VAL A 190 -6.05 -13.53 0.58
N ASP A 191 -7.15 -13.62 1.32
CA ASP A 191 -8.51 -13.54 0.77
C ASP A 191 -9.04 -12.10 0.66
N ASN A 192 -8.15 -11.10 0.78
CA ASN A 192 -8.45 -9.66 0.76
C ASN A 192 -9.62 -9.23 1.67
N PRO A 193 -9.46 -9.31 3.00
CA PRO A 193 -10.49 -8.90 3.95
C PRO A 193 -10.72 -7.38 4.00
N PHE A 194 -9.91 -6.56 3.32
CA PHE A 194 -10.17 -5.12 3.21
C PHE A 194 -11.44 -4.82 2.42
N GLY A 195 -11.97 -5.82 1.70
CA GLY A 195 -13.11 -5.63 0.81
C GLY A 195 -12.73 -4.85 -0.44
N ASN A 196 -13.68 -4.74 -1.36
CA ASN A 196 -13.53 -3.97 -2.59
C ASN A 196 -14.56 -2.82 -2.61
N ASP A 197 -14.28 -1.80 -3.41
CA ASP A 197 -15.18 -0.71 -3.76
C ASP A 197 -15.85 -0.04 -2.53
N ASP A 198 -17.17 -0.12 -2.44
CA ASP A 198 -18.00 0.61 -1.47
C ASP A 198 -18.12 -0.06 -0.09
N GLN A 199 -17.38 -1.13 0.17
CA GLN A 199 -17.41 -1.80 1.47
C GLN A 199 -16.83 -0.94 2.60
N GLN A 200 -15.92 -0.02 2.27
CA GLN A 200 -15.34 0.96 3.19
C GLN A 200 -14.69 0.29 4.41
N THR A 201 -13.97 -0.82 4.20
CA THR A 201 -13.30 -1.60 5.26
C THR A 201 -11.77 -1.54 5.17
N PRO A 202 -11.15 -0.35 5.11
CA PRO A 202 -9.70 -0.22 4.88
C PRO A 202 -8.85 -0.60 6.09
N ILE A 203 -9.47 -0.95 7.21
CA ILE A 203 -8.82 -1.42 8.44
C ILE A 203 -9.34 -2.83 8.73
N VAL A 204 -8.44 -3.76 9.01
CA VAL A 204 -8.77 -5.14 9.39
C VAL A 204 -8.04 -5.48 10.69
N VAL A 205 -8.78 -5.96 11.69
CA VAL A 205 -8.17 -6.52 12.90
C VAL A 205 -8.00 -8.03 12.71
N ILE A 206 -6.75 -8.50 12.74
CA ILE A 206 -6.42 -9.91 12.70
C ILE A 206 -6.31 -10.41 14.14
N LYS A 207 -7.29 -11.20 14.57
CA LYS A 207 -7.29 -11.82 15.89
C LYS A 207 -6.36 -13.02 15.88
N THR A 208 -5.38 -13.02 16.78
CA THR A 208 -4.51 -14.18 16.98
C THR A 208 -5.05 -14.98 18.15
N VAL A 209 -5.49 -16.22 17.90
CA VAL A 209 -5.83 -17.11 19.00
C VAL A 209 -4.50 -17.60 19.55
N LYS A 210 -4.14 -17.17 20.77
CA LYS A 210 -3.15 -17.92 21.54
C LYS A 210 -3.73 -19.32 21.70
N GLU A 211 -3.12 -20.32 21.07
CA GLU A 211 -3.28 -21.68 21.58
C GLU A 211 -2.95 -21.59 23.07
N ALA A 212 -3.94 -21.89 23.91
CA ALA A 212 -3.70 -22.06 25.33
C ALA A 212 -2.59 -23.09 25.40
N SER A 213 -1.39 -22.64 25.78
CA SER A 213 -0.32 -23.54 26.17
C SER A 213 -0.95 -24.56 27.10
N ASP A 214 -0.84 -25.84 26.76
CA ASP A 214 -1.10 -26.95 27.67
C ASP A 214 -0.38 -26.67 29.00
N GLN A 215 -1.10 -25.99 29.89
CA GLN A 215 -0.88 -26.05 31.32
C GLN A 215 -1.78 -27.17 31.80
N ALA A 216 -1.39 -28.39 31.45
CA ALA A 216 -1.84 -29.60 32.12
C ALA A 216 -0.60 -30.21 32.76
N ALA A 217 -0.51 -29.95 34.08
CA ALA A 217 0.08 -30.77 35.13
C ALA A 217 1.48 -31.39 34.92
#